data_AF-A0A7K4FPR9-F1
#
_entry.id   AF-A0A7K4FPR9-F1
#
_cell.length_a   1.000
_cell.length_b   1.000
_cell.length_c   1.000
_cell.angle_alpha   90.00
_cell.angle_beta   90.00
_cell.angle_gamma   90.00
#
_symmetry.space_group_name_H-M   'P 1'
#
loop_
_entity.id
_entity.type
_entity.pdbx_description
1 polymer ?
#
loop_
_entity_poly.entity_id
_entity_poly.type
_entity_poly.pdbx_seq_one_letter_code
_entity_poly.pdbx_strand_id
1 'polypeptide(L)'
;MKLNEKKIKYIIREKNKRRSSTEIAREMKITTRYVNYIYKKYRDNGEYTIGKRKHRELNSKDIETVKKIRYEYPMSGPERIRKYLKRKGIIIAKNNIYRILLSLNMVDNSNNKTKQRKYIKYERKHSNSLWHMDWTKYSDSEKLIIIEDDASRFRVGMGIYSEETIDNTIEALEIAI
;
A
#
# COMPACT_ATOMS: atom_id res chain seq x y z
N MET A 1 9.58 -0.43 -21.85
CA MET A 1 10.82 -0.66 -21.06
C MET A 1 11.25 0.67 -20.46
N LYS A 2 11.45 0.77 -19.14
CA LYS A 2 11.79 2.05 -18.48
C LYS A 2 13.29 2.36 -18.64
N LEU A 3 13.62 3.58 -19.04
CA LEU A 3 15.01 4.06 -19.10
C LEU A 3 15.50 4.31 -17.67
N ASN A 4 16.73 3.90 -17.36
CA ASN A 4 17.37 4.08 -16.05
C ASN A 4 18.69 4.84 -16.25
N GLU A 5 19.25 5.42 -15.19
CA GLU A 5 20.49 6.20 -15.24
C GLU A 5 21.66 5.41 -15.86
N LYS A 6 21.79 4.12 -15.55
CA LYS A 6 22.80 3.24 -16.18
C LYS A 6 22.68 3.20 -17.71
N LYS A 7 21.45 3.14 -18.23
CA LYS A 7 21.19 3.12 -19.67
C LYS A 7 21.49 4.48 -20.32
N ILE A 8 21.26 5.58 -19.61
CA ILE A 8 21.62 6.92 -20.08
C ILE A 8 23.13 7.05 -20.21
N LYS A 9 23.87 6.65 -19.16
CA LYS A 9 25.34 6.64 -19.20
C LYS A 9 25.87 5.78 -20.35
N TYR A 10 25.24 4.63 -20.60
CA TYR A 10 25.55 3.80 -21.76
C TYR A 10 25.33 4.54 -23.09
N ILE A 11 24.14 5.13 -23.29
CA ILE A 11 23.81 5.87 -24.53
C ILE A 11 24.83 6.98 -24.79
N ILE A 12 25.17 7.76 -23.76
CA ILE A 12 26.15 8.85 -23.85
C ILE A 12 27.53 8.30 -24.22
N ARG A 13 27.98 7.24 -23.55
CA ARG A 13 29.27 6.60 -23.83
C ARG A 13 29.37 6.09 -25.27
N GLU A 14 28.34 5.40 -25.75
CA GLU A 14 28.33 4.85 -27.12
C GLU A 14 28.22 5.96 -28.18
N LYS A 15 27.50 7.06 -27.89
CA LYS A 15 27.50 8.24 -28.76
C LYS A 15 28.85 8.95 -28.80
N ASN A 16 29.59 9.01 -27.69
CA ASN A 16 30.95 9.55 -27.68
C ASN A 16 31.93 8.70 -28.50
N LYS A 17 31.71 7.38 -28.61
CA LYS A 17 32.41 6.48 -29.54
C LYS A 17 31.95 6.61 -31.01
N ARG A 18 31.14 7.63 -31.34
CA ARG A 18 30.59 7.88 -32.67
C ARG A 18 29.70 6.76 -33.24
N ARG A 19 29.16 5.89 -32.39
CA ARG A 19 28.25 4.83 -32.82
C ARG A 19 26.91 5.41 -33.32
N SER A 20 26.26 4.69 -34.25
CA SER A 20 25.03 5.16 -34.87
C SER A 20 23.88 5.24 -33.87
N SER A 21 23.12 6.34 -33.93
CA SER A 21 21.93 6.52 -33.07
C SER A 21 20.83 5.49 -33.38
N THR A 22 20.78 4.93 -34.59
CA THR A 22 19.80 3.89 -34.96
C THR A 22 20.13 2.54 -34.31
N GLU A 23 21.41 2.18 -34.24
CA GLU A 23 21.85 0.95 -33.56
C GLU A 23 21.60 1.02 -32.06
N ILE A 24 22.00 2.13 -31.43
CA ILE A 24 21.79 2.36 -29.99
C ILE A 24 20.30 2.32 -29.66
N ALA A 25 19.46 2.90 -30.52
CA ALA A 25 18.01 2.91 -30.37
C ALA A 25 17.41 1.48 -30.43
N ARG A 26 17.85 0.65 -31.38
CA ARG A 26 17.42 -0.75 -31.49
C ARG A 26 17.81 -1.56 -30.25
N GLU A 27 19.06 -1.43 -29.82
CA GLU A 27 19.59 -2.14 -28.65
C GLU A 27 18.85 -1.74 -27.35
N MET A 28 18.62 -0.44 -27.17
CA MET A 28 17.93 0.10 -25.99
C MET A 28 16.40 0.04 -26.07
N LYS A 29 15.84 -0.39 -27.21
CA LYS A 29 14.39 -0.41 -27.50
C LYS A 29 13.73 0.95 -27.25
N ILE A 30 14.34 2.02 -27.77
CA ILE A 30 13.83 3.40 -27.72
C ILE A 30 13.88 4.03 -29.11
N THR A 31 13.28 5.21 -29.27
CA THR A 31 13.33 5.92 -30.56
C THR A 31 14.69 6.59 -30.79
N THR A 32 15.14 6.63 -32.04
CA THR A 32 16.36 7.35 -32.45
C THR A 32 16.30 8.83 -32.08
N ARG A 33 15.10 9.44 -32.15
CA ARG A 33 14.85 10.82 -31.71
C ARG A 33 15.21 11.00 -30.23
N TYR A 34 14.85 10.04 -29.37
CA TYR A 34 15.13 10.14 -27.95
C TYR A 34 16.61 9.95 -27.63
N VAL A 35 17.32 9.06 -28.35
CA VAL A 35 18.79 8.94 -28.28
C VAL A 35 19.47 10.27 -28.61
N ASN A 36 19.06 10.91 -29.71
CA ASN A 36 19.62 12.20 -30.12
C ASN A 36 19.29 13.31 -29.11
N TYR A 37 18.07 13.31 -28.55
CA TYR A 37 17.68 14.26 -27.51
C TYR A 37 18.55 14.13 -26.25
N ILE A 38 18.76 12.90 -25.77
CA ILE A 38 19.63 12.62 -24.61
C ILE A 38 21.05 13.14 -24.88
N TYR A 39 21.60 12.82 -26.06
CA TYR A 39 22.96 13.21 -26.41
C TYR A 39 23.11 14.73 -26.57
N LYS A 40 22.12 15.40 -27.16
CA LYS A 40 22.09 16.86 -27.27
C LYS A 40 22.09 17.51 -25.88
N LYS A 41 21.19 17.07 -24.99
CA LYS A 41 21.14 17.60 -23.61
C LYS A 41 22.43 17.38 -22.84
N TYR A 42 23.08 16.24 -23.03
CA TYR A 42 24.42 15.98 -22.46
C TYR A 42 25.49 16.91 -23.03
N ARG A 43 25.50 17.16 -24.34
CA ARG A 43 26.46 18.09 -24.99
C ARG A 43 26.29 19.53 -24.50
N ASP A 44 25.04 19.95 -24.29
CA ASP A 44 24.73 21.33 -23.88
C ASP A 44 25.04 21.57 -22.39
N ASN A 45 24.79 20.59 -21.51
CA ASN A 45 24.84 20.76 -20.06
C ASN A 45 25.97 19.98 -19.35
N GLY A 46 26.74 19.15 -20.07
CA GLY A 46 27.74 18.23 -19.49
C GLY A 46 27.15 16.99 -18.81
N GLU A 47 25.87 17.02 -18.41
CA GLU A 47 25.16 15.89 -17.83
C GLU A 47 23.71 15.80 -18.31
N TYR A 48 23.14 14.59 -18.26
CA TYR A 48 21.72 14.37 -18.47
C TYR A 48 21.18 13.35 -17.48
N THR A 49 20.13 13.75 -16.75
CA THR A 49 19.35 12.87 -15.88
C THR A 49 17.89 12.90 -16.30
N ILE A 50 17.16 11.82 -15.99
CA ILE A 50 15.70 11.80 -16.23
C ILE A 50 15.08 12.78 -15.26
N GLY A 51 14.55 13.89 -15.80
CA GLY A 51 13.78 14.84 -15.03
C GLY A 51 12.65 14.11 -14.30
N LYS A 52 12.65 14.20 -12.97
CA LYS A 52 11.50 13.78 -12.18
C LYS A 52 10.42 14.85 -12.35
N ARG A 53 9.17 14.43 -12.55
CA ARG A 53 8.04 15.36 -12.55
C ARG A 53 8.05 16.09 -11.21
N LYS A 54 8.25 17.40 -11.23
CA LYS A 54 8.19 18.22 -10.01
C LYS A 54 6.81 18.04 -9.40
N HIS A 55 6.79 17.73 -8.10
CA HIS A 55 5.53 17.71 -7.37
C HIS A 55 5.03 19.14 -7.18
N ARG A 56 3.71 19.32 -7.17
CA ARG A 56 3.12 20.59 -6.77
C ARG A 56 3.57 20.92 -5.34
N GLU A 57 3.97 22.18 -5.14
CA GLU A 57 4.29 22.72 -3.83
C GLU A 57 3.05 22.68 -2.94
N LEU A 58 3.27 22.45 -1.65
CA LEU A 58 2.19 22.39 -0.67
C LEU A 58 1.78 23.82 -0.31
N ASN A 59 0.50 24.14 -0.42
CA ASN A 59 -0.03 25.44 -0.02
C ASN A 59 -0.02 25.53 1.52
N SER A 60 0.48 26.63 2.08
CA SER A 60 0.49 26.88 3.53
C SER A 60 -0.91 26.74 4.16
N LYS A 61 -1.96 27.19 3.46
CA LYS A 61 -3.36 27.05 3.90
C LYS A 61 -3.81 25.60 4.01
N ASP A 62 -3.39 24.76 3.06
CA ASP A 62 -3.71 23.32 3.07
C ASP A 62 -2.98 22.62 4.22
N ILE A 63 -1.73 23.00 4.49
CA ILE A 63 -0.93 22.46 5.59
C ILE A 63 -1.62 22.73 6.92
N GLU A 64 -2.00 23.98 7.17
CA GLU A 64 -2.66 24.38 8.42
C GLU A 64 -4.01 23.69 8.59
N THR A 65 -4.81 23.62 7.53
CA THR A 65 -6.12 22.97 7.56
C THR A 65 -5.99 21.48 7.91
N VAL A 66 -5.07 20.77 7.25
CA VAL A 66 -4.83 19.34 7.52
C VAL A 66 -4.26 19.13 8.93
N LYS A 67 -3.34 20.00 9.38
CA LYS A 67 -2.78 19.98 10.73
C LYS A 67 -3.88 20.11 11.78
N LYS A 68 -4.78 21.09 11.65
CA LYS A 68 -5.90 21.30 12.56
C LYS A 68 -6.80 20.07 12.66
N ILE A 69 -7.20 19.49 11.51
CA ILE A 69 -8.04 18.29 11.48
C ILE A 69 -7.34 17.11 12.13
N ARG A 70 -6.02 16.96 11.94
CA ARG A 70 -5.25 15.87 12.55
C ARG A 70 -5.15 16.02 14.07
N TYR A 71 -5.06 17.24 14.61
CA TYR A 71 -5.13 17.48 16.06
C TYR A 71 -6.52 17.22 16.63
N GLU A 72 -7.57 17.65 15.94
CA GLU A 72 -8.96 17.42 16.34
C GLU A 72 -9.32 15.92 16.29
N TYR A 73 -8.78 15.19 15.31
CA TYR A 73 -9.01 13.75 15.13
C TYR A 73 -7.70 12.97 14.94
N PRO A 74 -6.97 12.64 16.03
CA PRO A 74 -5.64 12.02 15.96
C PRO A 74 -5.58 10.69 15.20
N MET A 75 -6.66 9.91 15.19
CA MET A 75 -6.73 8.61 14.48
C MET A 75 -7.12 8.73 13.00
N SER A 76 -7.36 9.94 12.49
CA SER A 76 -7.78 10.15 11.11
C SER A 76 -6.62 10.08 10.13
N GLY A 77 -6.55 9.00 9.36
CA GLY A 77 -5.61 8.87 8.24
C GLY A 77 -5.97 9.76 7.04
N PRO A 78 -5.11 9.81 6.00
CA PRO A 78 -5.27 10.69 4.84
C PRO A 78 -6.63 10.57 4.15
N GLU A 79 -7.19 9.37 4.08
CA GLU A 79 -8.48 9.11 3.44
C GLU A 79 -9.67 9.66 4.24
N ARG A 80 -9.62 9.56 5.58
CA ARG A 80 -10.66 10.12 6.46
C ARG A 80 -10.64 11.65 6.39
N ILE A 81 -9.45 12.25 6.46
CA ILE A 81 -9.26 13.70 6.33
C ILE A 81 -9.77 14.17 4.96
N ARG A 82 -9.44 13.46 3.87
CA ARG A 82 -9.94 13.79 2.52
C ARG A 82 -11.47 13.80 2.45
N LYS A 83 -12.13 12.76 2.97
CA LYS A 83 -13.59 12.66 2.99
C LYS A 83 -14.22 13.77 3.83
N TYR A 84 -13.62 14.10 4.98
CA TYR A 84 -14.05 15.21 5.82
C TYR A 84 -13.95 16.56 5.09
N LEU A 85 -12.80 16.86 4.48
CA LEU A 85 -12.59 18.07 3.69
C LEU A 85 -13.54 18.17 2.50
N LYS A 86 -13.76 17.07 1.79
CA LYS A 86 -14.69 17.00 0.65
C LYS A 86 -16.12 17.37 1.07
N ARG A 87 -16.57 16.92 2.25
CA ARG A 87 -17.89 17.30 2.81
C ARG A 87 -17.99 18.79 3.15
N LYS A 88 -16.86 19.44 3.45
CA LYS A 88 -16.75 20.89 3.70
C LYS A 88 -16.47 21.70 2.42
N GLY A 89 -16.58 21.10 1.23
CA GLY A 89 -16.33 21.78 -0.05
C GLY A 89 -14.84 21.99 -0.40
N ILE A 90 -13.91 21.49 0.42
CA ILE A 90 -12.47 21.64 0.19
C ILE A 90 -11.93 20.39 -0.50
N ILE A 91 -11.36 20.56 -1.70
CA ILE A 91 -10.82 19.45 -2.48
C ILE A 91 -9.30 19.43 -2.40
N ILE A 92 -8.76 18.53 -1.57
CA ILE A 92 -7.33 18.23 -1.51
C ILE A 92 -7.10 16.79 -1.94
N ALA A 93 -6.13 16.57 -2.84
CA ALA A 93 -5.75 15.23 -3.27
C ALA A 93 -5.19 14.42 -2.09
N LYS A 94 -5.57 13.13 -2.00
CA LYS A 94 -5.11 12.20 -0.94
C LYS A 94 -3.59 12.23 -0.75
N ASN A 95 -2.84 12.22 -1.85
CA ASN A 95 -1.38 12.21 -1.82
C ASN A 95 -0.79 13.51 -1.28
N ASN A 96 -1.46 14.65 -1.49
CA ASN A 96 -1.04 15.92 -0.89
C ASN A 96 -1.28 15.88 0.62
N ILE A 97 -2.43 15.39 1.09
CA ILE A 97 -2.70 15.21 2.52
C ILE A 97 -1.65 14.29 3.16
N TYR A 98 -1.34 13.16 2.51
CA TYR A 98 -0.28 12.25 2.98
C TYR A 98 1.09 12.93 3.07
N ARG A 99 1.48 13.70 2.04
CA ARG A 99 2.74 14.47 2.06
C ARG A 99 2.77 15.53 3.16
N ILE A 100 1.65 16.22 3.41
CA ILE A 100 1.52 17.18 4.50
C ILE A 100 1.74 16.47 5.84
N LEU A 101 1.05 15.36 6.08
CA LEU A 101 1.17 14.61 7.33
C LEU A 101 2.59 14.06 7.53
N LEU A 102 3.25 13.61 6.45
CA LEU A 102 4.66 13.21 6.48
C LEU A 102 5.57 14.39 6.84
N SER A 103 5.38 15.56 6.22
CA SER A 103 6.19 16.75 6.51
C SER A 103 6.03 17.25 7.96
N LEU A 104 4.90 16.92 8.60
CA LEU A 104 4.62 17.24 10.00
C LEU A 104 5.02 16.13 10.98
N ASN A 105 5.67 15.04 10.52
CA ASN A 105 5.99 13.85 11.32
C ASN A 105 4.77 13.20 12.00
N MET A 106 3.57 13.36 11.43
CA MET A 106 2.31 12.84 11.96
C MET A 106 1.95 11.44 11.43
N VAL A 107 2.73 10.93 10.47
CA VAL A 107 2.61 9.60 9.87
C VAL A 107 4.00 9.01 9.73
N ASP A 108 4.13 7.73 10.09
CA ASP A 108 5.36 6.97 9.95
C ASP A 108 5.56 6.50 8.49
N ASN A 109 6.73 6.76 7.93
CA ASN A 109 7.15 6.32 6.59
C ASN A 109 7.95 5.00 6.62
N SER A 110 7.90 4.24 7.72
CA SER A 110 8.67 3.00 7.85
C SER A 110 8.35 2.02 6.71
N ASN A 111 9.40 1.67 5.95
CA ASN A 111 9.35 0.72 4.84
C ASN A 111 8.90 -0.70 5.26
N ASN A 112 8.87 -1.01 6.56
CA ASN A 112 8.44 -2.31 7.05
C ASN A 112 6.93 -2.54 6.88
N LYS A 113 6.13 -1.46 6.83
CA LYS A 113 4.67 -1.56 6.58
C LYS A 113 4.32 -1.61 5.09
N THR A 114 5.27 -1.30 4.19
CA THR A 114 5.03 -1.30 2.74
C THR A 114 5.36 -2.61 2.06
N LYS A 115 6.20 -3.46 2.68
CA LYS A 115 6.47 -4.82 2.19
C LYS A 115 5.32 -5.74 2.59
N GLN A 116 4.82 -6.51 1.63
CA GLN A 116 3.90 -7.60 1.90
C GLN A 116 4.53 -8.52 2.95
N ARG A 117 3.82 -8.77 4.05
CA ARG A 117 4.26 -9.75 5.04
C ARG A 117 4.33 -11.11 4.35
N LYS A 118 5.40 -11.88 4.60
CA LYS A 118 5.47 -13.27 4.14
C LYS A 118 4.26 -14.00 4.72
N TYR A 119 3.45 -14.63 3.88
CA TYR A 119 2.38 -15.50 4.37
C TYR A 119 3.03 -16.66 5.12
N ILE A 120 2.69 -16.79 6.40
CA ILE A 120 3.05 -17.93 7.22
C ILE A 120 1.74 -18.67 7.46
N LYS A 121 1.67 -19.94 7.06
CA LYS A 121 0.57 -20.83 7.44
C LYS A 121 0.90 -21.34 8.84
N TYR A 122 0.18 -20.84 9.84
CA TYR A 122 0.25 -21.37 11.19
C TYR A 122 -0.75 -22.53 11.25
N GLU A 123 -0.28 -23.74 10.99
CA GLU A 123 -1.10 -24.95 11.04
C GLU A 123 -0.46 -25.92 12.02
N ARG A 124 -1.26 -26.49 12.93
CA ARG A 124 -0.79 -27.51 13.86
C ARG A 124 -0.47 -28.82 13.14
N LYS A 125 0.51 -29.56 13.67
CA LYS A 125 0.95 -30.85 13.08
C LYS A 125 -0.04 -31.99 13.30
N HIS A 126 -0.79 -31.96 14.39
CA HIS A 126 -1.69 -33.03 14.80
C HIS A 126 -3.10 -32.47 15.01
N SER A 127 -4.13 -33.25 14.63
CA SER A 127 -5.54 -32.93 14.90
C SER A 127 -5.81 -32.87 16.40
N ASN A 128 -6.83 -32.09 16.77
CA ASN A 128 -7.24 -31.82 18.16
C ASN A 128 -6.13 -31.23 19.04
N SER A 129 -5.10 -30.62 18.43
CA SER A 129 -4.03 -29.92 19.16
C SER A 129 -4.31 -28.43 19.39
N LEU A 130 -5.29 -27.87 18.68
CA LEU A 130 -5.82 -26.53 18.84
C LEU A 130 -7.16 -26.43 18.10
N TRP A 131 -8.19 -25.94 18.76
CA TRP A 131 -9.45 -25.56 18.14
C TRP A 131 -9.54 -24.04 18.02
N HIS A 132 -9.97 -23.57 16.86
CA HIS A 132 -10.34 -22.19 16.63
C HIS A 132 -11.84 -22.05 16.78
N MET A 133 -12.26 -21.00 17.48
CA MET A 133 -13.66 -20.65 17.68
C MET A 133 -13.85 -19.21 17.23
N ASP A 134 -14.86 -18.98 16.40
CA ASP A 134 -15.21 -17.62 15.98
C ASP A 134 -16.72 -17.45 15.86
N TRP A 135 -17.17 -16.25 16.18
CA TRP A 135 -18.56 -15.85 16.04
C TRP A 135 -18.76 -15.13 14.70
N THR A 136 -19.88 -15.41 14.04
CA THR A 136 -20.26 -14.73 12.81
C THR A 136 -21.75 -14.39 12.81
N LYS A 137 -22.11 -13.36 12.05
CA LYS A 137 -23.52 -13.03 11.84
C LYS A 137 -24.16 -14.11 10.98
N TYR A 138 -25.24 -14.72 11.47
CA TYR A 138 -26.03 -15.69 10.72
C TYR A 138 -27.25 -15.04 10.08
N SER A 139 -28.01 -14.28 10.86
CA SER A 139 -29.17 -13.51 10.41
C SER A 139 -29.22 -12.14 11.11
N ASP A 140 -30.28 -11.35 10.90
CA ASP A 140 -30.42 -10.05 11.58
C ASP A 140 -30.60 -10.17 13.09
N SER A 141 -31.10 -11.32 13.58
CA SER A 141 -31.34 -11.60 15.00
C SER A 141 -30.48 -12.73 15.56
N GLU A 142 -29.72 -13.43 14.73
CA GLU A 142 -28.98 -14.63 15.15
C GLU A 142 -27.49 -14.57 14.80
N LYS A 143 -26.74 -15.24 15.64
CA LYS A 143 -25.29 -15.35 15.66
C LYS A 143 -24.94 -16.82 15.63
N LEU A 144 -23.93 -17.17 14.85
CA LEU A 144 -23.42 -18.52 14.71
C LEU A 144 -22.02 -18.57 15.30
N ILE A 145 -21.79 -19.50 16.20
CA ILE A 145 -20.43 -19.90 16.61
C ILE A 145 -20.03 -21.15 15.85
N ILE A 146 -18.80 -21.18 15.34
CA ILE A 146 -18.20 -22.36 14.71
C ILE A 146 -16.92 -22.70 15.46
N ILE A 147 -16.78 -23.98 15.80
CA ILE A 147 -15.58 -24.57 16.40
C ILE A 147 -14.92 -25.45 15.34
N GLU A 148 -13.69 -25.13 14.96
CA GLU A 148 -12.93 -25.82 13.91
C GLU A 148 -11.58 -26.29 14.45
N ASP A 149 -11.21 -27.54 14.15
CA ASP A 149 -9.85 -28.03 14.39
C ASP A 149 -8.86 -27.40 13.39
N ASP A 150 -7.81 -26.75 13.91
CA ASP A 150 -6.87 -25.97 13.09
C ASP A 150 -6.14 -26.80 12.03
N ALA A 151 -5.78 -28.04 12.38
CA ALA A 151 -4.97 -28.93 11.53
C ALA A 151 -5.81 -29.61 10.44
N SER A 152 -6.98 -30.15 10.79
CA SER A 152 -7.82 -30.87 9.84
C SER A 152 -8.86 -30.01 9.13
N ARG A 153 -9.14 -28.80 9.62
CA ARG A 153 -10.28 -27.97 9.20
C ARG A 153 -11.62 -28.67 9.41
N PHE A 154 -11.66 -29.65 10.31
CA PHE A 154 -12.89 -30.32 10.69
C PHE A 154 -13.71 -29.42 11.62
N ARG A 155 -14.99 -29.21 11.29
CA ARG A 155 -15.92 -28.50 12.18
C ARG A 155 -16.31 -29.43 13.31
N VAL A 156 -15.76 -29.17 14.48
CA VAL A 156 -15.94 -29.97 15.69
C VAL A 156 -17.28 -29.65 16.35
N GLY A 157 -17.73 -28.40 16.25
CA GLY A 157 -18.99 -27.96 16.84
C GLY A 157 -19.54 -26.70 16.18
N MET A 158 -20.82 -26.45 16.39
CA MET A 158 -21.47 -25.20 16.02
C MET A 158 -22.69 -24.94 16.91
N GLY A 159 -23.09 -23.69 17.04
CA GLY A 159 -24.33 -23.31 17.71
C GLY A 159 -24.89 -21.99 17.18
N ILE A 160 -26.22 -21.85 17.19
CA ILE A 160 -26.93 -20.65 16.74
C ILE A 160 -27.65 -20.04 17.94
N TYR A 161 -27.40 -18.77 18.19
CA TYR A 161 -27.89 -18.06 19.36
C TYR A 161 -28.29 -16.62 19.01
N SER A 162 -29.08 -15.96 19.86
CA SER A 162 -29.42 -14.55 19.67
C SER A 162 -28.25 -13.60 19.95
N GLU A 163 -27.33 -13.99 20.85
CA GLU A 163 -26.25 -13.15 21.35
C GLU A 163 -24.92 -13.91 21.49
N GLU A 164 -23.81 -13.18 21.38
CA GLU A 164 -22.43 -13.68 21.48
C GLU A 164 -21.97 -13.70 22.95
N THR A 165 -22.61 -14.53 23.78
CA THR A 165 -22.33 -14.63 25.22
C THR A 165 -21.33 -15.73 25.55
N ILE A 166 -20.74 -15.65 26.75
CA ILE A 166 -19.84 -16.69 27.29
C ILE A 166 -20.61 -18.00 27.50
N ASP A 167 -21.82 -17.94 28.06
CA ASP A 167 -22.62 -19.14 28.34
C ASP A 167 -22.95 -19.92 27.06
N ASN A 168 -23.38 -19.22 26.00
CA ASN A 168 -23.64 -19.84 24.69
C ASN A 168 -22.38 -20.43 24.06
N THR A 169 -21.22 -19.83 24.33
CA THR A 169 -19.92 -20.33 23.86
C THR A 169 -19.54 -21.63 24.59
N ILE A 170 -19.81 -21.70 25.91
CA ILE A 170 -19.60 -22.90 26.72
C ILE A 170 -20.53 -24.01 26.25
N GLU A 171 -21.82 -23.73 26.08
CA GLU A 171 -22.80 -24.71 25.60
C GLU A 171 -22.40 -25.30 24.24
N ALA A 172 -21.98 -24.45 23.30
CA ALA A 172 -21.51 -24.91 21.98
C ALA A 172 -20.24 -25.77 22.07
N LEU A 173 -19.37 -25.53 23.06
CA LEU A 173 -18.16 -26.31 23.30
C LEU A 173 -18.48 -27.64 23.98
N GLU A 174 -19.42 -27.68 24.93
CA GLU A 174 -19.86 -28.91 25.60
C GLU A 174 -20.50 -29.90 24.62
N ILE A 175 -21.24 -29.41 23.62
CA ILE A 175 -21.81 -30.24 22.55
C ILE A 175 -20.71 -30.83 21.64
N ALA A 176 -19.55 -30.16 21.54
CA ALA A 176 -18.48 -30.54 20.62
C ALA A 176 -17.51 -31.59 21.20
N ILE A 177 -17.56 -31.86 22.51
CA ILE A 177 -16.68 -32.79 23.25
C ILE A 177 -17.41 -34.11 23.50
#